data_AF-A0A7C6DKG5-F1
#
_entry.id   AF-A0A7C6DKG5-F1
#
_cell.length_a   1.000
_cell.length_b   1.000
_cell.length_c   1.000
_cell.angle_alpha   90.00
_cell.angle_beta   90.00
_cell.angle_gamma   90.00
#
_symmetry.space_group_name_H-M   'P 1'
#
loop_
_entity.id
_entity.type
_entity.pdbx_description
1 polymer ?
#
loop_
_entity_poly.entity_id
_entity_poly.type
_entity_poly.pdbx_seq_one_letter_code
_entity_poly.pdbx_strand_id
1 'polypeptide(L)'
;VENESYAELIPNQDITIKNGVKPARLLLLEGEPIPEKVAARGPFVMNTETEILEAIRDYQRTWFGGWPWERNDHVNPLTAGRFSQYSDGTVEYPKAKTD
;
A
#
# COMPACT_ATOMS: atom_id res chain seq x y z
N VAL A 1 17.93 2.64 -16.20
CA VAL A 1 16.54 2.19 -16.42
C VAL A 1 16.46 0.80 -15.84
N GLU A 2 15.83 0.65 -14.68
CA GLU A 2 15.55 -0.69 -14.14
C GLU A 2 14.59 -1.38 -15.10
N ASN A 3 14.94 -2.58 -15.56
CA ASN A 3 14.06 -3.39 -16.39
C ASN A 3 13.00 -4.00 -15.48
N GLU A 4 11.93 -3.26 -15.24
CA GLU A 4 10.71 -3.83 -14.67
C GLU A 4 9.99 -4.60 -15.79
N SER A 5 9.71 -5.87 -15.54
CA SER A 5 8.97 -6.72 -16.45
C SER A 5 7.97 -7.51 -15.63
N TYR A 6 6.74 -7.61 -16.11
CA TYR A 6 5.70 -8.42 -15.51
C TYR A 6 5.21 -9.47 -16.52
N ALA A 7 4.72 -10.59 -16.02
CA ALA A 7 4.09 -11.63 -16.81
C ALA A 7 2.82 -12.05 -16.08
N GLU A 8 1.69 -12.08 -16.79
CA GLU A 8 0.46 -12.67 -16.29
C GLU A 8 0.51 -14.18 -16.47
N LEU A 9 0.18 -14.89 -15.41
CA LEU A 9 0.28 -16.34 -15.34
C LEU A 9 -1.11 -16.95 -15.46
N ILE A 10 -1.22 -18.06 -16.20
CA ILE A 10 -2.48 -18.80 -16.30
C ILE A 10 -2.67 -19.56 -14.97
N PRO A 11 -3.81 -19.40 -14.29
CA PRO A 11 -4.06 -20.12 -13.04
C PRO A 11 -4.09 -21.64 -13.27
N ASN A 12 -3.70 -22.39 -12.25
CA ASN A 12 -3.70 -23.87 -12.25
C ASN A 12 -2.83 -24.52 -13.34
N GLN A 13 -1.78 -23.84 -13.78
CA GLN A 13 -0.77 -24.40 -14.66
C GLN A 13 0.60 -24.40 -13.99
N ASP A 14 1.37 -25.45 -14.24
CA ASP A 14 2.76 -25.51 -13.79
C ASP A 14 3.60 -24.50 -14.57
N ILE A 15 4.37 -23.69 -13.84
CA ILE A 15 5.18 -22.61 -14.42
C ILE A 15 6.63 -22.82 -14.02
N THR A 16 7.51 -22.82 -15.03
CA THR A 16 8.95 -22.96 -14.82
C THR A 16 9.64 -21.60 -14.97
N ILE A 17 10.21 -21.08 -13.88
CA ILE A 17 11.03 -19.86 -13.89
C ILE A 17 12.50 -20.27 -14.00
N LYS A 18 13.20 -19.76 -15.02
CA LYS A 18 14.65 -19.97 -15.22
C LYS A 18 15.38 -18.64 -15.13
N ASN A 19 16.33 -18.53 -14.21
CA ASN A 19 17.23 -17.38 -14.15
C ASN A 19 18.45 -17.58 -15.07
N GLY A 20 19.00 -16.48 -15.58
CA GLY A 20 20.27 -16.47 -16.31
C GLY A 20 21.49 -16.43 -15.38
N VAL A 21 22.60 -15.90 -15.89
CA VAL A 21 23.89 -15.89 -15.19
C VAL A 21 24.03 -14.80 -14.11
N LYS A 22 23.12 -13.81 -14.08
CA LYS A 22 23.14 -12.72 -13.10
C LYS A 22 22.07 -12.94 -12.03
N PRO A 23 22.29 -12.49 -10.78
CA PRO A 23 21.25 -12.49 -9.77
C PRO A 23 20.01 -11.73 -10.23
N ALA A 24 18.83 -12.30 -9.97
CA ALA A 24 17.54 -11.69 -10.26
C ALA A 24 16.72 -11.57 -8.98
N ARG A 25 15.84 -10.57 -8.93
CA ARG A 25 14.81 -10.43 -7.92
C ARG A 25 13.46 -10.51 -8.62
N LEU A 26 12.53 -11.25 -8.03
CA LEU A 26 11.19 -11.43 -8.56
C LEU A 26 10.18 -11.28 -7.42
N LEU A 27 9.01 -10.75 -7.77
CA LEU A 27 7.83 -10.71 -6.92
C LEU A 27 6.77 -11.57 -7.59
N LEU A 28 6.35 -12.65 -6.93
CA LEU A 28 5.22 -13.47 -7.36
C LEU A 28 4.00 -13.03 -6.55
N LEU A 29 2.95 -12.61 -7.25
CA LEU A 29 1.68 -12.22 -6.66
C LEU A 29 0.61 -13.21 -7.09
N GLU A 30 -0.08 -13.80 -6.13
CA GLU A 30 -1.18 -14.74 -6.34
C GLU A 30 -2.34 -14.35 -5.40
N GLY A 31 -3.56 -14.57 -5.84
CA GLY A 31 -4.76 -14.34 -5.04
C GLY A 31 -5.97 -15.04 -5.63
N GLU A 32 -6.87 -15.48 -4.75
CA GLU A 32 -8.19 -15.94 -5.14
C GLU A 32 -9.02 -14.73 -5.64
N PRO A 33 -9.63 -14.80 -6.84
CA PRO A 33 -10.48 -13.72 -7.32
C PRO A 33 -11.63 -13.45 -6.36
N ILE A 34 -11.78 -12.20 -5.92
CA ILE A 34 -12.96 -11.76 -5.19
C ILE A 34 -14.07 -11.52 -6.23
N PRO A 35 -15.21 -12.25 -6.18
CA PRO A 35 -16.25 -12.21 -7.22
C PRO A 35 -17.18 -10.99 -7.06
N GLU A 36 -16.61 -9.81 -6.87
CA GLU A 36 -17.32 -8.56 -6.65
C GLU A 36 -16.98 -7.55 -7.73
N LYS A 37 -17.88 -6.57 -7.92
CA LYS A 37 -17.60 -5.45 -8.81
C LYS A 37 -16.48 -4.60 -8.22
N VAL A 38 -15.69 -4.00 -9.11
CA VAL A 38 -14.67 -3.02 -8.76
C VAL A 38 -15.05 -1.70 -9.41
N ALA A 39 -15.25 -0.67 -8.60
CA ALA A 39 -15.39 0.72 -8.99
C ALA A 39 -14.23 1.51 -8.40
N ALA A 40 -13.43 2.19 -9.21
CA ALA A 40 -12.22 2.87 -8.77
C ALA A 40 -12.17 4.31 -9.31
N ARG A 41 -11.88 5.28 -8.43
CA ARG A 41 -11.68 6.68 -8.79
C ARG A 41 -10.62 7.32 -7.91
N GLY A 42 -9.47 7.64 -8.51
CA GLY A 42 -8.34 8.21 -7.79
C GLY A 42 -7.88 7.27 -6.66
N PRO A 43 -7.80 7.72 -5.40
CA PRO A 43 -7.32 6.90 -4.29
C PRO A 43 -8.40 5.97 -3.69
N PHE A 44 -9.62 5.94 -4.23
CA PHE A 44 -10.73 5.17 -3.67
C PHE A 44 -11.10 4.00 -4.59
N VAL A 45 -11.24 2.81 -4.00
CA VAL A 45 -11.69 1.57 -4.66
C VAL A 45 -12.82 0.98 -3.81
N MET A 46 -14.00 0.83 -4.41
CA MET A 46 -15.23 0.30 -3.80
C MET A 46 -15.91 -0.68 -4.77
N ASN A 47 -17.14 -1.12 -4.48
CA ASN A 47 -17.88 -2.03 -5.36
C ASN A 47 -18.85 -1.29 -6.31
N THR A 48 -19.26 -0.06 -5.98
CA THR A 48 -20.22 0.75 -6.75
C THR A 48 -19.82 2.23 -6.86
N GLU A 49 -20.36 2.94 -7.87
CA GLU A 49 -20.13 4.40 -8.01
C GLU A 49 -20.72 5.22 -6.85
N THR A 50 -21.84 4.77 -6.26
CA THR A 50 -22.45 5.46 -5.11
C THR A 50 -21.52 5.43 -3.90
N GLU A 51 -20.91 4.28 -3.61
CA GLU A 51 -19.93 4.13 -2.53
C GLU A 51 -18.69 4.99 -2.77
N ILE A 52 -18.24 5.14 -4.02
CA ILE A 52 -17.16 6.07 -4.37
C ILE A 52 -17.54 7.51 -4.03
N LEU A 53 -18.76 7.95 -4.36
CA LEU A 53 -19.23 9.30 -4.03
C LEU A 53 -19.38 9.50 -2.51
N GLU A 54 -19.76 8.47 -1.77
CA GLU A 54 -19.78 8.48 -0.31
C GLU A 54 -18.37 8.61 0.28
N ALA A 55 -17.41 7.79 -0.16
CA ALA A 55 -16.03 7.86 0.29
C ALA A 55 -15.40 9.23 0.02
N ILE A 56 -15.67 9.84 -1.14
CA ILE A 56 -15.21 11.19 -1.46
C ILE A 56 -15.83 12.23 -0.51
N ARG A 57 -17.14 12.15 -0.24
CA ARG A 57 -17.82 13.06 0.70
C ARG A 57 -17.27 12.90 2.12
N ASP A 58 -17.01 11.68 2.55
CA ASP A 58 -16.43 11.39 3.85
C ASP A 58 -15.01 11.92 3.99
N TYR A 59 -14.19 11.75 2.95
CA TYR A 59 -12.86 12.34 2.89
C TYR A 59 -12.92 13.88 2.94
N GLN A 60 -13.80 14.51 2.16
CA GLN A 60 -13.94 15.97 2.17
C GLN A 60 -14.42 16.50 3.52
N ARG A 61 -15.28 15.75 4.21
CA ARG A 61 -15.84 16.13 5.51
C ARG A 61 -14.87 15.92 6.66
N THR A 62 -14.11 14.83 6.64
CA THR A 62 -13.35 14.36 7.81
C THR A 62 -11.83 14.36 7.60
N TRP A 63 -11.34 14.48 6.37
CA TRP A 63 -9.93 14.30 6.04
C TRP A 63 -9.36 12.99 6.58
N PHE A 64 -10.02 11.86 6.26
CA PHE A 64 -9.69 10.51 6.76
C PHE A 64 -9.91 10.31 8.27
N GLY A 65 -11.05 10.76 8.79
CA GLY A 65 -11.39 10.53 10.21
C GLY A 65 -10.78 11.54 11.20
N GLY A 66 -10.39 12.71 10.70
CA GLY A 66 -9.83 13.82 11.45
C GLY A 66 -8.32 13.85 11.29
N TRP A 67 -7.83 14.53 10.24
CA TRP A 67 -6.39 14.76 10.04
C TRP A 67 -5.79 15.37 11.33
N PRO A 68 -4.96 14.63 12.07
CA PRO A 68 -4.58 15.02 13.45
C PRO A 68 -3.49 16.09 13.51
N TRP A 69 -2.93 16.49 12.38
CA TRP A 69 -1.84 17.44 12.30
C TRP A 69 -2.33 18.84 11.92
N GLU A 70 -1.67 19.87 12.44
CA GLU A 70 -2.04 21.28 12.19
C GLU A 70 -1.93 21.71 10.72
N ARG A 71 -1.14 20.97 9.93
CA ARG A 71 -0.90 21.25 8.52
C ARG A 71 -1.14 20.02 7.67
N ASN A 72 -1.59 20.23 6.44
CA ASN A 72 -1.85 19.16 5.46
C ASN A 72 -0.55 18.49 4.97
N ASP A 73 0.59 19.15 5.12
CA ASP A 73 1.93 18.73 4.74
C ASP A 73 2.76 18.36 5.97
N HIS A 74 2.23 17.54 6.88
CA HIS A 74 3.00 17.14 8.05
C HIS A 74 4.26 16.37 7.62
N VAL A 75 5.42 16.91 7.99
CA VAL A 75 6.73 16.31 7.76
C VAL A 75 7.34 16.00 9.11
N ASN A 76 7.73 14.74 9.31
CA ASN A 76 8.46 14.33 10.49
C ASN A 76 9.85 15.00 10.53
N PRO A 77 10.35 15.43 11.71
CA PRO A 77 11.67 16.04 11.81
C PRO A 77 12.78 15.12 11.28
N LEU A 78 13.77 15.68 10.57
CA LEU A 78 14.92 14.93 10.07
C LEU A 78 15.68 14.20 11.18
N THR A 79 15.67 14.75 12.39
CA THR A 79 16.33 14.20 13.58
C THR A 79 15.52 13.10 14.29
N ALA A 80 14.26 12.87 13.91
CA ALA A 80 13.38 11.91 14.60
C ALA A 80 13.82 10.45 14.42
N GLY A 81 14.64 10.16 13.41
CA GLY A 81 15.02 8.79 13.08
C GLY A 81 13.82 7.95 12.64
N ARG A 82 13.94 6.63 12.77
CA ARG A 82 12.84 5.69 12.49
C ARG A 82 11.99 5.52 13.74
N PHE A 83 10.67 5.58 13.60
CA PHE A 83 9.74 5.36 14.70
C PHE A 83 8.38 4.85 14.17
N SER A 84 7.56 4.30 15.05
CA SER A 84 6.15 3.97 14.83
C SER A 84 5.31 4.74 15.84
N GLN A 85 4.32 5.51 15.38
CA GLN A 85 3.35 6.18 16.25
C GLN A 85 1.99 5.51 16.09
N TYR A 86 1.39 5.11 17.21
CA TYR A 86 0.09 4.44 17.26
C TYR A 86 -1.03 5.44 17.54
N SER A 87 -2.28 5.04 17.27
CA SER A 87 -3.47 5.89 17.43
C SER A 87 -3.77 6.28 18.89
N ASP A 88 -3.25 5.54 19.85
CA ASP A 88 -3.33 5.85 21.29
C ASP A 88 -2.26 6.86 21.76
N GLY A 89 -1.38 7.30 20.85
CA GLY A 89 -0.29 8.22 21.11
C GLY A 89 1.03 7.55 21.48
N THR A 90 1.09 6.22 21.58
CA THR A 90 2.33 5.49 21.87
C THR A 90 3.33 5.67 20.73
N VAL A 91 4.62 5.87 21.06
CA VAL A 91 5.72 5.96 20.08
C VAL A 91 6.76 4.89 20.39
N GLU A 92 7.04 4.02 19.41
CA GLU A 92 8.09 3.01 19.47
C GLU A 92 9.25 3.36 18.55
N TYR A 93 10.48 3.18 19.04
CA TYR A 93 11.71 3.31 18.26
C TYR A 93 12.32 1.92 18.04
N PRO A 94 12.98 1.67 16.88
CA PRO A 94 13.64 0.40 16.63
C PRO A 94 14.62 0.07 17.75
N LYS A 95 14.60 -1.18 18.21
CA LYS A 95 15.64 -1.68 19.10
C LYS A 95 17.00 -1.51 18.42
N ALA A 96 18.01 -1.12 19.19
CA ALA A 96 19.38 -1.16 18.73
C ALA A 96 19.65 -2.56 18.15
N LYS A 97 20.37 -2.64 17.03
CA LYS A 97 20.83 -3.93 16.52
C LYS A 97 21.60 -4.62 17.65
N THR A 98 21.07 -5.73 18.13
CA THR A 98 21.87 -6.68 18.88
C THR A 98 22.73 -7.39 17.84
N ASP A 99 24.03 -7.14 17.89
CA ASP A 99 25.01 -7.83 17.03
C ASP A 99 25.05 -9.34 17.31
#